data_AF-A0A1B6MIT4-F1
#
_entry.id   AF-A0A1B6MIT4-F1
#
_cell.length_a   1.000
_cell.length_b   1.000
_cell.length_c   1.000
_cell.angle_alpha   90.00
_cell.angle_beta   90.00
_cell.angle_gamma   90.00
#
_symmetry.space_group_name_H-M   'P 1'
#
loop_
_entity.id
_entity.type
_entity.pdbx_description
1 polymer ?
#
loop_
_entity_poly.entity_id
_entity_poly.type
_entity_poly.pdbx_seq_one_letter_code
_entity_poly.pdbx_strand_id
1 'polypeptide(L)'
;MERLVDSTVPSLSELMPDVVPWNNSCLSNCSGHGECSNGVCICEIQFEGSECRRTNASYFVGLASVFLTLALVCLVQLVVCCLAEWQRMKAPSLIHACRVTTQKLLYFLVFLASSLRGAYFTSPTAFADGWSSSLMSAYYPLLLSGSSLIVCFWAEVFHLRDIR
;
A
#
# COMPACT_ATOMS: atom_id res chain seq x y z
N MET A 1 24.09 66.08 -14.81
CA MET A 1 23.12 65.96 -13.71
C MET A 1 22.15 64.90 -14.18
N GLU A 2 22.21 63.62 -13.80
CA GLU A 2 22.80 62.92 -12.67
C GLU A 2 23.30 61.53 -13.14
N ARG A 3 24.41 61.04 -12.58
CA ARG A 3 24.79 59.63 -12.60
C ARG A 3 24.23 58.97 -11.32
N LEU A 4 24.04 57.65 -11.38
CA LEU A 4 23.85 56.69 -10.28
C LEU A 4 22.42 56.55 -9.76
N VAL A 5 21.71 55.51 -10.20
CA VAL A 5 21.37 54.34 -9.35
C VAL A 5 21.20 53.15 -10.30
N ASP A 6 22.29 52.39 -10.46
CA ASP A 6 22.21 50.98 -10.80
C ASP A 6 21.75 50.28 -9.50
N SER A 7 20.48 49.90 -9.45
CA SER A 7 19.98 49.00 -8.42
C SER A 7 19.27 47.87 -9.13
N THR A 8 20.06 46.86 -9.45
CA THR A 8 19.66 45.46 -9.34
C THR A 8 19.07 45.25 -7.94
N VAL A 9 17.79 45.60 -7.77
CA VAL A 9 17.00 45.12 -6.65
C VAL A 9 16.63 43.69 -7.02
N PRO A 10 17.25 42.66 -6.41
CA PRO A 10 16.79 41.29 -6.64
C PRO A 10 15.31 41.22 -6.28
N SER A 11 14.55 40.56 -7.13
CA SER A 11 13.12 40.34 -6.94
C SER A 11 12.90 39.68 -5.57
N LEU A 12 11.78 39.98 -4.88
CA LEU A 12 11.48 39.42 -3.55
C LEU A 12 11.51 37.87 -3.53
N SER A 13 11.33 37.24 -4.70
CA SER A 13 11.50 35.81 -4.97
C SER A 13 12.94 35.29 -4.84
N GLU A 14 13.95 36.14 -4.96
CA GLU A 14 15.37 35.76 -4.80
C GLU A 14 15.84 35.89 -3.35
N LEU A 15 15.15 36.69 -2.51
CA LEU A 15 15.56 36.94 -1.13
C LEU A 15 14.85 36.03 -0.10
N MET A 16 13.69 35.48 -0.45
CA MET A 16 12.89 34.62 0.43
C MET A 16 12.22 33.50 -0.40
N PRO A 17 12.87 32.34 -0.59
CA PRO A 17 12.28 31.23 -1.33
C PRO A 17 11.07 30.60 -0.63
N ASP A 18 10.80 30.95 0.64
CA ASP A 18 9.69 30.43 1.45
C ASP A 18 8.53 31.43 1.65
N VAL A 19 8.59 32.64 1.08
CA VAL A 19 7.46 33.59 1.17
C VAL A 19 6.52 33.38 -0.02
N VAL A 20 5.52 32.54 0.20
CA VAL A 20 4.35 32.41 -0.67
C VAL A 20 3.67 33.79 -0.75
N PRO A 21 3.45 34.37 -1.95
CA PRO A 21 2.66 35.59 -2.07
C PRO A 21 1.29 35.31 -1.46
N TRP A 22 0.84 36.16 -0.54
CA TRP A 22 -0.49 36.09 0.07
C TRP A 22 -1.57 36.43 -0.97
N ASN A 23 -1.73 35.56 -1.96
CA ASN A 23 -3.01 35.38 -2.60
C ASN A 23 -3.73 34.34 -1.74
N ASN A 24 -4.98 34.57 -1.35
CA ASN A 24 -5.78 33.58 -0.61
C ASN A 24 -6.08 32.31 -1.45
N SER A 25 -5.39 32.13 -2.57
CA SER A 25 -5.52 31.06 -3.53
C SER A 25 -4.19 30.32 -3.64
N CYS A 26 -4.23 29.00 -3.46
CA CYS A 26 -3.06 28.15 -3.62
C CYS A 26 -2.61 28.11 -5.09
N LEU A 27 -1.29 28.07 -5.31
CA LEU A 27 -0.73 27.95 -6.65
C LEU A 27 -1.16 26.60 -7.24
N SER A 28 -1.53 26.59 -8.52
CA SER A 28 -1.91 25.36 -9.24
C SER A 28 -2.96 24.46 -8.55
N ASN A 29 -3.79 25.00 -7.65
CA ASN A 29 -4.77 24.26 -6.86
C ASN A 29 -4.17 23.00 -6.18
N CYS A 30 -2.99 23.14 -5.55
CA CYS A 30 -2.29 22.05 -4.87
C CYS A 30 -1.98 20.85 -5.78
N SER A 31 -1.71 21.11 -7.06
CA SER A 31 -1.50 20.10 -8.11
C SER A 31 -2.65 19.09 -8.28
N GLY A 32 -3.83 19.35 -7.71
CA GLY A 32 -4.95 18.41 -7.65
C GLY A 32 -4.76 17.25 -6.67
N HIS A 33 -3.78 17.31 -5.78
CA HIS A 33 -3.43 16.26 -4.81
C HIS A 33 -3.59 16.73 -3.35
N GLY A 34 -4.51 17.68 -3.13
CA GLY A 34 -4.74 18.25 -1.81
C GLY A 34 -5.84 19.31 -1.80
N GLU A 35 -6.15 19.81 -0.62
CA GLU A 35 -7.10 20.89 -0.40
C GLU A 35 -6.37 22.20 -0.04
N CYS A 36 -6.84 23.31 -0.60
CA CYS A 36 -6.32 24.63 -0.30
C CYS A 36 -7.03 25.23 0.92
N SER A 37 -6.26 25.58 1.96
CA SER A 37 -6.77 26.23 3.17
C SER A 37 -5.91 27.46 3.52
N ASN A 38 -6.51 28.65 3.45
CA ASN A 38 -5.85 29.94 3.76
C ASN A 38 -4.49 30.15 3.04
N GLY A 39 -4.41 29.77 1.76
CA GLY A 39 -3.18 29.88 0.97
C GLY A 39 -2.14 28.78 1.24
N VAL A 40 -2.46 27.77 2.05
CA VAL A 40 -1.63 26.60 2.34
C VAL A 40 -2.27 25.34 1.76
N CYS A 41 -1.48 24.52 1.07
CA CYS A 41 -1.92 23.23 0.56
C CYS A 41 -1.83 22.14 1.63
N ILE A 42 -2.95 21.46 1.88
CA ILE A 42 -3.04 20.26 2.71
C ILE A 42 -3.06 19.06 1.78
N CYS A 43 -1.94 18.35 1.69
CA CYS A 43 -1.76 17.24 0.76
C CYS A 43 -2.48 15.97 1.21
N GLU A 44 -2.91 15.18 0.23
CA GLU A 44 -3.27 13.78 0.45
C GLU A 44 -2.05 13.00 0.96
N ILE A 45 -2.29 11.93 1.74
CA ILE A 45 -1.22 11.15 2.40
C ILE A 45 -0.15 10.59 1.44
N GLN A 46 -0.51 10.41 0.17
CA GLN A 46 0.36 9.89 -0.88
C GLN A 46 1.31 10.95 -1.46
N PHE A 47 1.10 12.23 -1.13
CA PHE A 47 1.80 13.37 -1.70
C PHE A 47 2.36 14.27 -0.59
N GLU A 48 3.39 15.04 -0.95
CA GLU A 48 4.10 15.94 -0.06
C GLU A 48 4.68 17.16 -0.82
N GLY A 49 5.17 18.13 -0.05
CA GLY A 49 5.72 19.40 -0.54
C GLY A 49 4.70 20.55 -0.50
N SER A 50 5.18 21.78 -0.72
CA SER A 50 4.36 23.00 -0.64
C SER A 50 3.16 23.02 -1.60
N GLU A 51 3.27 22.33 -2.73
CA GLU A 51 2.26 22.26 -3.79
C GLU A 51 1.71 20.85 -4.02
N CYS A 52 1.98 19.89 -3.11
CA CYS A 52 1.58 18.49 -3.21
C CYS A 52 1.99 17.77 -4.52
N ARG A 53 3.10 18.22 -5.13
CA ARG A 53 3.59 17.66 -6.40
C ARG A 53 4.43 16.40 -6.24
N ARG A 54 5.08 16.23 -5.08
CA ARG A 54 5.99 15.10 -4.84
C ARG A 54 5.22 13.96 -4.20
N THR A 55 5.56 12.73 -4.54
CA THR A 55 5.00 11.55 -3.87
C THR A 55 5.71 11.32 -2.54
N ASN A 56 4.93 11.01 -1.51
CA ASN A 56 5.46 10.71 -0.18
C ASN A 56 6.09 9.31 -0.17
N ALA A 57 7.40 9.23 -0.43
CA ALA A 57 8.12 7.97 -0.50
C ALA A 57 8.03 7.16 0.81
N SER A 58 8.01 7.83 1.96
CA SER A 58 7.95 7.17 3.26
C SER A 58 6.63 6.40 3.46
N TYR A 59 5.52 6.95 2.96
CA TYR A 59 4.22 6.30 2.97
C TYR A 59 4.23 5.01 2.13
N PHE A 60 4.72 5.08 0.89
CA PHE A 60 4.78 3.92 -0.02
C PHE A 60 5.71 2.82 0.52
N VAL A 61 6.92 3.20 0.97
CA VAL A 61 7.90 2.27 1.55
C VAL A 61 7.36 1.63 2.83
N GLY A 62 6.73 2.43 3.70
CA GLY A 62 6.14 1.95 4.94
C GLY A 62 5.07 0.88 4.68
N LEU A 63 4.09 1.18 3.84
CA LEU A 63 3.02 0.22 3.53
C LEU A 63 3.54 -0.99 2.75
N ALA A 64 4.43 -0.80 1.77
CA ALA A 64 5.05 -1.90 1.05
C ALA A 64 5.76 -2.85 2.02
N SER A 65 6.53 -2.32 2.97
CA SER A 65 7.22 -3.14 3.97
C SER A 65 6.26 -3.97 4.84
N VAL A 66 5.14 -3.40 5.27
CA VAL A 66 4.12 -4.12 6.05
C VAL A 66 3.49 -5.24 5.23
N PHE A 67 3.10 -4.98 3.98
CA PHE A 67 2.48 -6.01 3.15
C PHE A 67 3.47 -7.10 2.72
N LEU A 68 4.73 -6.76 2.47
CA LEU A 68 5.77 -7.72 2.10
C LEU A 68 6.20 -8.58 3.28
N THR A 69 6.29 -8.02 4.49
CA THR A 69 6.56 -8.81 5.70
C THR A 69 5.40 -9.77 5.99
N LEU A 70 4.15 -9.33 5.84
CA LEU A 70 2.99 -10.20 5.95
C LEU A 70 3.00 -11.33 4.90
N ALA A 71 3.31 -11.01 3.65
CA ALA A 71 3.45 -12.01 2.59
C ALA A 71 4.55 -13.04 2.92
N LEU A 72 5.71 -12.58 3.39
CA LEU A 72 6.81 -13.45 3.81
C LEU A 72 6.39 -14.40 4.94
N VAL A 73 5.73 -13.87 5.98
CA VAL A 73 5.25 -14.68 7.12
C VAL A 73 4.27 -15.75 6.65
N CYS A 74 3.29 -15.39 5.82
CA CYS A 74 2.31 -16.35 5.29
C CYS A 74 2.95 -17.40 4.39
N LEU A 75 3.92 -17.02 3.55
CA LEU A 75 4.65 -17.96 2.71
C LEU A 75 5.47 -18.95 3.56
N VAL A 76 6.19 -18.46 4.56
CA VAL A 76 6.96 -19.32 5.48
C VAL A 76 6.04 -20.27 6.22
N GLN A 77 4.90 -19.79 6.75
CA GLN A 77 3.91 -20.63 7.42
C GLN A 77 3.33 -21.70 6.49
N LEU A 78 3.02 -21.36 5.24
CA LEU A 78 2.55 -22.30 4.24
C LEU A 78 3.60 -23.38 3.95
N VAL A 79 4.86 -22.98 3.75
CA VAL A 79 5.98 -23.90 3.49
C VAL A 79 6.20 -24.83 4.68
N VAL A 80 6.27 -24.31 5.90
CA VAL A 80 6.43 -25.12 7.11
C VAL A 80 5.30 -26.13 7.26
N CYS A 81 4.04 -25.72 7.03
CA CYS A 81 2.89 -26.63 7.06
C CYS A 81 3.01 -27.73 6.01
N CYS A 82 3.36 -27.40 4.77
CA CYS A 82 3.52 -28.39 3.69
C CYS A 82 4.68 -29.36 3.96
N LEU A 83 5.82 -28.86 4.47
CA LEU A 83 6.97 -29.68 4.81
C LEU A 83 6.67 -30.62 5.99
N ALA A 84 5.93 -30.15 7.00
CA ALA A 84 5.52 -30.98 8.13
C ALA A 84 4.60 -32.14 7.69
N GLU A 85 3.66 -31.89 6.77
CA GLU A 85 2.80 -32.94 6.19
C GLU A 85 3.63 -33.92 5.35
N TRP A 86 4.56 -33.41 4.54
CA TRP A 86 5.45 -34.23 3.73
C TRP A 86 6.27 -35.20 4.58
N GLN A 87 6.86 -34.73 5.67
CA GLN A 87 7.67 -35.55 6.58
C GLN A 87 6.86 -36.62 7.30
N ARG A 88 5.55 -36.42 7.51
CA ARG A 88 4.69 -37.41 8.16
C ARG A 88 4.29 -38.56 7.23
N MET A 89 4.44 -38.42 5.92
CA MET A 89 4.03 -39.46 4.97
C MET A 89 5.11 -40.51 4.74
N LYS A 90 4.78 -41.79 4.98
CA LYS A 90 5.65 -42.95 4.73
C LYS A 90 5.96 -43.19 3.24
N ALA A 91 5.16 -42.63 2.33
CA ALA A 91 5.40 -42.61 0.89
C ALA A 91 5.21 -41.18 0.36
N PRO A 92 6.27 -40.48 -0.07
CA PRO A 92 6.19 -39.07 -0.45
C PRO A 92 5.44 -38.89 -1.77
N SER A 93 4.41 -38.04 -1.77
CA SER A 93 3.69 -37.61 -2.98
C SER A 93 3.23 -36.16 -2.87
N LEU A 94 3.58 -35.32 -3.86
CA LEU A 94 3.32 -33.86 -3.85
C LEU A 94 1.84 -33.49 -3.80
N ILE A 95 1.00 -34.19 -4.55
CA ILE A 95 -0.43 -33.89 -4.61
C ILE A 95 -1.11 -34.24 -3.27
N HIS A 96 -0.64 -35.27 -2.59
CA HIS A 96 -1.17 -35.67 -1.28
C HIS A 96 -0.60 -34.84 -0.12
N ALA A 97 0.66 -34.39 -0.21
CA ALA A 97 1.26 -33.48 0.76
C ALA A 97 0.61 -32.09 0.72
N CYS A 98 0.20 -31.65 -0.47
CA CYS A 98 -0.49 -30.38 -0.67
C CYS A 98 -2.02 -30.49 -0.53
N ARG A 99 -2.50 -31.44 0.29
CA ARG A 99 -3.93 -31.58 0.55
C ARG A 99 -4.48 -30.25 1.09
N VAL A 100 -5.47 -29.70 0.39
CA VAL A 100 -6.05 -28.39 0.71
C VAL A 100 -6.82 -28.48 2.03
N THR A 101 -6.19 -28.03 3.11
CA THR A 101 -6.82 -27.79 4.40
C THR A 101 -7.21 -26.32 4.52
N THR A 102 -8.24 -25.99 5.30
CA THR A 102 -8.69 -24.61 5.54
C THR A 102 -7.53 -23.69 5.97
N GLN A 103 -6.62 -24.18 6.83
CA GLN A 103 -5.45 -23.42 7.27
C GLN A 103 -4.46 -23.08 6.13
N LYS A 104 -4.06 -24.09 5.33
CA LYS A 104 -3.16 -23.90 4.17
C LYS A 104 -3.78 -22.97 3.12
N LEU A 105 -5.10 -23.08 2.91
CA LEU A 105 -5.85 -22.20 2.01
C LEU A 105 -5.86 -20.75 2.50
N LEU A 106 -6.04 -20.53 3.81
CA LEU A 106 -5.98 -19.18 4.40
C LEU A 106 -4.60 -18.55 4.23
N TYR A 107 -3.51 -19.27 4.51
CA TYR A 107 -2.16 -18.74 4.28
C TYR A 107 -1.90 -18.40 2.82
N PHE A 108 -2.38 -19.23 1.90
CA PHE A 108 -2.25 -18.99 0.47
C PHE A 108 -3.03 -17.74 0.02
N LEU A 109 -4.28 -17.57 0.45
CA LEU A 109 -5.10 -16.41 0.10
C LEU A 109 -4.52 -15.10 0.67
N VAL A 110 -4.08 -15.11 1.93
CA VAL A 110 -3.46 -13.94 2.56
C VAL A 110 -2.12 -13.61 1.90
N PHE A 111 -1.32 -14.61 1.53
CA PHE A 111 -0.08 -14.41 0.76
C PHE A 111 -0.35 -13.71 -0.57
N LEU A 112 -1.33 -14.18 -1.35
CA LEU A 112 -1.68 -13.56 -2.63
C LEU A 112 -2.20 -12.13 -2.46
N ALA A 113 -3.13 -11.91 -1.52
CA ALA A 113 -3.68 -10.58 -1.25
C ALA A 113 -2.58 -9.59 -0.82
N SER A 114 -1.69 -10.02 0.09
CA SER A 114 -0.59 -9.19 0.60
C SER A 114 0.45 -8.91 -0.48
N SER A 115 0.76 -9.89 -1.34
CA SER A 115 1.70 -9.71 -2.46
C SER A 115 1.17 -8.73 -3.50
N LEU A 116 -0.11 -8.84 -3.88
CA LEU A 116 -0.76 -7.90 -4.78
C LEU A 116 -0.73 -6.47 -4.21
N ARG A 117 -1.05 -6.32 -2.92
CA ARG A 117 -1.05 -5.01 -2.27
C ARG A 117 0.35 -4.45 -2.06
N GLY A 118 1.33 -5.28 -1.73
CA GLY A 118 2.74 -4.89 -1.62
C GLY A 118 3.33 -4.46 -2.96
N ALA A 119 3.01 -5.18 -4.05
CA ALA A 119 3.42 -4.82 -5.40
C ALA A 119 2.85 -3.44 -5.84
N TYR A 120 1.59 -3.17 -5.47
CA TYR A 120 0.97 -1.85 -5.69
C TYR A 120 1.77 -0.72 -5.00
N PHE A 121 2.16 -0.88 -3.73
CA PHE A 121 2.92 0.16 -3.02
C PHE A 121 4.39 0.25 -3.42
N THR A 122 4.98 -0.81 -3.98
CA THR A 122 6.39 -0.81 -4.44
C THR A 122 6.57 -0.09 -5.78
N SER A 123 5.49 0.17 -6.51
CA SER A 123 5.52 0.79 -7.84
C SER A 123 4.90 2.19 -7.85
N PRO A 124 5.56 3.21 -7.22
CA PRO A 124 5.04 4.58 -7.16
C PRO A 124 4.94 5.26 -8.54
N THR A 125 5.56 4.72 -9.59
CA THR A 125 5.41 5.20 -10.97
C THR A 125 4.24 4.53 -11.73
N ALA A 126 3.66 3.46 -11.18
CA ALA A 126 2.59 2.70 -11.84
C ALA A 126 1.22 3.42 -11.84
N PHE A 127 1.12 4.62 -11.26
CA PHE A 127 -0.04 5.49 -11.47
C PHE A 127 -0.19 5.91 -12.95
N ALA A 128 0.90 5.89 -13.74
CA ALA A 128 0.86 6.27 -15.15
C ALA A 128 0.34 5.17 -16.10
N ASP A 129 0.53 3.88 -15.78
CA ASP A 129 0.39 2.79 -16.75
C ASP A 129 -0.91 1.96 -16.62
N GLY A 130 -1.87 2.35 -15.77
CA GLY A 130 -3.20 1.73 -15.69
C GLY A 130 -3.27 0.31 -15.07
N TRP A 131 -2.17 -0.43 -15.01
CA TRP A 131 -2.07 -1.77 -14.37
C TRP A 131 -2.46 -1.78 -12.89
N SER A 132 -2.33 -0.64 -12.21
CA SER A 132 -2.69 -0.47 -10.79
C SER A 132 -4.17 -0.78 -10.51
N SER A 133 -5.06 -0.53 -11.47
CA SER A 133 -6.50 -0.84 -11.36
C SER A 133 -6.77 -2.34 -11.32
N SER A 134 -6.05 -3.12 -12.12
CA SER A 134 -6.17 -4.59 -12.17
C SER A 134 -5.67 -5.24 -10.88
N LEU A 135 -4.57 -4.75 -10.30
CA LEU A 135 -4.05 -5.23 -9.01
C LEU A 135 -5.05 -4.96 -7.87
N MET A 136 -5.63 -3.76 -7.85
CA MET A 136 -6.63 -3.38 -6.83
C MET A 136 -7.92 -4.20 -6.95
N SER A 137 -8.36 -4.48 -8.17
CA SER A 137 -9.55 -5.29 -8.44
C SER A 137 -9.39 -6.75 -7.99
N ALA A 138 -8.17 -7.29 -8.08
CA ALA A 138 -7.86 -8.65 -7.62
C ALA A 138 -7.71 -8.77 -6.09
N TYR A 139 -7.32 -7.69 -5.40
CA TYR A 139 -7.10 -7.70 -3.95
C TYR A 139 -8.37 -7.94 -3.13
N TYR A 140 -9.47 -7.24 -3.44
CA TYR A 140 -10.69 -7.31 -2.62
C TYR A 140 -11.36 -8.69 -2.61
N PRO A 141 -11.50 -9.41 -3.74
CA PRO A 141 -12.04 -10.77 -3.73
C PRO A 141 -11.20 -11.75 -2.90
N LEU A 142 -9.87 -11.63 -2.91
CA LEU A 142 -8.98 -12.46 -2.11
C LEU A 142 -9.13 -12.18 -0.62
N LEU A 143 -9.20 -10.90 -0.23
CA LEU A 143 -9.44 -10.51 1.15
C LEU A 143 -10.81 -10.98 1.66
N LEU A 144 -11.85 -10.84 0.84
CA LEU A 144 -13.21 -11.22 1.20
C LEU A 144 -13.37 -12.74 1.30
N SER A 145 -12.76 -13.50 0.39
CA SER A 145 -12.76 -14.96 0.47
C SER A 145 -11.98 -15.46 1.70
N GLY A 146 -10.83 -14.86 2.02
CA GLY A 146 -10.07 -15.18 3.23
C GLY A 146 -10.84 -14.88 4.52
N SER A 147 -11.44 -13.70 4.63
CA SER A 147 -12.26 -13.33 5.80
C SER A 147 -13.51 -14.20 5.95
N SER A 148 -14.20 -14.52 4.86
CA SER A 148 -15.32 -15.45 4.85
C SER A 148 -14.91 -16.83 5.37
N LEU A 149 -13.80 -17.38 4.90
CA LEU A 149 -13.28 -18.67 5.38
C LEU A 149 -12.93 -18.65 6.88
N ILE A 150 -12.36 -17.55 7.38
CA ILE A 150 -12.09 -17.39 8.82
C ILE A 150 -13.41 -17.43 9.60
N VAL A 151 -14.41 -16.66 9.19
CA VAL A 151 -15.72 -16.61 9.86
C VAL A 151 -16.40 -17.99 9.82
N CYS A 152 -16.42 -18.65 8.67
CA CYS A 152 -16.99 -19.99 8.53
C CYS A 152 -16.26 -21.02 9.41
N PHE A 153 -14.93 -20.97 9.46
CA PHE A 153 -14.14 -21.85 10.31
C PHE A 153 -14.46 -21.67 11.79
N TRP A 154 -14.53 -20.43 12.27
CA TRP A 154 -14.90 -20.16 13.67
C TRP A 154 -16.34 -20.55 13.99
N ALA A 155 -17.28 -20.35 13.06
CA ALA A 155 -18.65 -20.80 13.22
C ALA A 155 -18.74 -22.32 13.39
N GLU A 156 -18.03 -23.10 12.56
CA GLU A 156 -17.96 -24.56 12.69
C GLU A 156 -17.32 -24.99 14.02
N VAL A 157 -16.19 -24.35 14.38
CA VAL A 157 -15.45 -24.65 15.62
C VAL A 157 -16.28 -24.39 16.87
N PHE A 158 -17.06 -23.32 16.92
CA PHE A 158 -17.79 -22.94 18.13
C PHE A 158 -19.23 -23.45 18.18
N HIS A 159 -19.96 -23.44 17.07
CA HIS A 159 -21.40 -23.72 17.09
C HIS A 159 -21.74 -25.16 16.67
N LEU A 160 -20.88 -25.83 15.89
CA LEU A 160 -21.16 -27.17 15.40
C LEU A 160 -20.47 -28.28 16.21
N ARG A 161 -19.58 -27.93 17.15
CA ARG A 161 -18.96 -28.92 18.06
C ARG A 161 -19.93 -29.45 19.12
N ASP A 162 -20.90 -28.66 19.56
CA ASP A 162 -21.89 -29.10 20.57
C ASP A 162 -22.98 -30.04 20.02
N ILE A 163 -22.99 -30.28 18.70
CA ILE A 163 -24.04 -31.07 18.01
C ILE A 163 -23.54 -32.48 17.63
N ARG A 164 -22.27 -32.82 17.91
CA ARG A 164 -21.64 -34.10 17.56
C ARG A 164 -21.29 -34.93 18.78
#